data_AF-A0A4U8SRQ9-F1
#
_entry.id   AF-A0A4U8SRQ9-F1
#
_cell.length_a   1.000
_cell.length_b   1.000
_cell.length_c   1.000
_cell.angle_alpha   90.00
_cell.angle_beta   90.00
_cell.angle_gamma   90.00
#
_symmetry.space_group_name_H-M   'P 1'
#
loop_
_entity.id
_entity.type
_entity.pdbx_description
1 polymer ?
#
loop_
_entity_poly.entity_id
_entity_poly.type
_entity_poly.pdbx_seq_one_letter_code
_entity_poly.pdbx_strand_id
1 'polypeptide(L)'
;MADKNTMMSFRLSAQNADTLTNLAKELHISKSSIVNDLLDNHLQNTKHQKKLKFILDDNVNSYKTIKVTLTKNQYDTLKSTARNSIANSVPKFIKFHTLNMIYNSKILDNKEIEALALTRSELNKIGVNINQIARVLNTQSEANIASNLLTTLEHLDGKLTQMSSEIKALCHNSQGILQ
;
A
#
# COMPACT_ATOMS: atom_id res chain seq x y z
N MET A 1 -7.03 12.76 37.43
CA MET A 1 -8.14 13.04 36.49
C MET A 1 -8.24 11.86 35.55
N ALA A 2 -9.40 11.20 35.42
CA ALA A 2 -9.54 10.07 34.51
C ALA A 2 -9.38 10.55 33.07
N ASP A 3 -8.42 9.99 32.34
CA ASP A 3 -8.22 10.30 30.93
C ASP A 3 -9.50 9.97 30.17
N LYS A 4 -10.09 11.00 29.56
CA LYS A 4 -11.39 10.86 28.90
C LYS A 4 -11.18 10.11 27.58
N ASN A 5 -11.71 8.89 27.50
CA ASN A 5 -11.67 8.10 26.27
C ASN A 5 -12.36 8.83 25.11
N THR A 6 -11.77 8.75 23.93
CA THR A 6 -12.28 9.37 22.70
C THR A 6 -12.93 8.29 21.84
N MET A 7 -14.22 8.48 21.50
CA MET A 7 -14.94 7.58 20.60
C MET A 7 -14.75 8.03 19.16
N MET A 8 -14.26 7.13 18.31
CA MET A 8 -14.05 7.35 16.88
C MET A 8 -14.92 6.41 16.07
N SER A 9 -15.28 6.83 14.86
CA SER A 9 -16.01 5.96 13.93
C SER A 9 -15.48 6.06 12.50
N PHE A 10 -15.55 4.94 11.79
CA PHE A 10 -15.19 4.84 10.38
C PHE A 10 -16.12 3.86 9.65
N ARG A 11 -16.20 3.98 8.32
CA ARG A 11 -17.08 3.12 7.50
C ARG A 11 -16.27 2.04 6.79
N LEU A 12 -16.77 0.82 6.83
CA LEU A 12 -16.30 -0.34 6.06
C LEU A 12 -17.43 -0.85 5.15
N SER A 13 -17.10 -1.58 4.08
CA SER A 13 -18.12 -2.35 3.35
C SER A 13 -18.76 -3.39 4.28
N ALA A 14 -19.97 -3.86 3.96
CA ALA A 14 -20.66 -4.84 4.79
C ALA A 14 -19.82 -6.10 5.00
N GLN A 15 -19.23 -6.65 3.93
CA GLN A 15 -18.33 -7.80 4.00
C GLN A 15 -17.14 -7.55 4.94
N ASN A 16 -16.45 -6.41 4.82
CA ASN A 16 -15.32 -6.07 5.68
C ASN A 16 -15.70 -5.95 7.15
N ALA A 17 -16.87 -5.38 7.43
CA ALA A 17 -17.39 -5.28 8.78
C ALA A 17 -17.80 -6.64 9.35
N ASP A 18 -18.31 -7.55 8.51
CA ASP A 18 -18.64 -8.92 8.90
C ASP A 18 -17.37 -9.74 9.15
N THR A 19 -16.34 -9.57 8.33
CA THR A 19 -15.01 -10.14 8.55
C THR A 19 -14.40 -9.69 9.87
N LEU A 20 -14.41 -8.39 10.16
CA LEU A 20 -13.94 -7.85 11.45
C LEU A 20 -14.78 -8.40 12.63
N THR A 21 -16.08 -8.58 12.43
CA THR A 21 -16.97 -9.14 13.45
C THR A 21 -16.70 -10.63 13.70
N ASN A 22 -16.42 -11.40 12.66
CA ASN A 22 -16.06 -12.81 12.77
C ASN A 22 -14.69 -12.98 13.45
N LEU A 23 -13.71 -12.13 13.12
CA LEU A 23 -12.42 -12.12 13.80
C LEU A 23 -12.55 -11.78 15.29
N ALA A 24 -13.40 -10.81 15.65
CA ALA A 24 -13.70 -10.49 17.04
C ALA A 24 -14.30 -11.67 17.82
N LYS A 25 -15.22 -12.42 17.18
CA LYS A 25 -15.80 -13.63 17.77
C LYS A 25 -14.76 -14.72 17.96
N GLU A 26 -13.94 -14.97 16.94
CA GLU A 26 -12.91 -16.02 16.96
C GLU A 26 -11.84 -15.76 18.03
N LEU A 27 -11.39 -14.51 18.16
CA LEU A 27 -10.36 -14.11 19.12
C LEU A 27 -10.93 -13.85 20.52
N HIS A 28 -12.24 -13.93 20.72
CA HIS A 28 -12.93 -13.62 21.97
C HIS A 28 -12.61 -12.22 22.53
N ILE A 29 -12.38 -11.23 21.66
CA ILE A 29 -12.07 -9.85 22.03
C ILE A 29 -12.97 -8.85 21.30
N SER A 30 -13.03 -7.62 21.80
CA SER A 30 -13.86 -6.59 21.18
C SER A 30 -13.26 -6.07 19.88
N LYS A 31 -14.09 -5.56 18.96
CA LYS A 31 -13.62 -4.88 17.75
C LYS A 31 -12.72 -3.68 18.07
N SER A 32 -13.00 -2.97 19.16
CA SER A 32 -12.14 -1.89 19.66
C SER A 32 -10.79 -2.44 20.10
N SER A 33 -10.74 -3.59 20.78
CA SER A 33 -9.49 -4.24 21.19
C SER A 33 -8.64 -4.64 19.99
N ILE A 34 -9.26 -5.24 18.95
CA ILE A 34 -8.56 -5.55 17.70
C ILE A 34 -7.97 -4.29 17.06
N VAL A 35 -8.76 -3.22 16.99
CA VAL A 35 -8.29 -1.96 16.42
C VAL A 35 -7.24 -1.29 17.30
N ASN A 36 -7.29 -1.43 18.61
CA ASN A 36 -6.28 -0.87 19.51
C ASN A 36 -4.98 -1.65 19.43
N ASP A 37 -5.05 -2.99 19.44
CA ASP A 37 -3.87 -3.84 19.22
C ASP A 37 -3.22 -3.55 17.87
N LEU A 38 -4.01 -3.26 16.83
CA LEU A 38 -3.52 -2.81 15.53
C LEU A 38 -2.71 -1.52 15.61
N LEU A 39 -3.22 -0.55 16.36
CA LEU A 39 -2.60 0.74 16.53
C LEU A 39 -1.32 0.63 17.33
N ASP A 40 -1.36 -0.11 18.43
CA ASP A 40 -0.22 -0.32 19.31
C ASP A 40 0.88 -1.11 18.58
N ASN A 41 0.52 -2.15 17.81
CA ASN A 41 1.50 -2.92 17.01
C ASN A 41 2.08 -2.13 15.83
N HIS A 42 1.31 -1.24 15.20
CA HIS A 42 1.85 -0.30 14.20
C HIS A 42 2.87 0.66 14.83
N LEU A 43 2.60 1.16 16.03
CA LEU A 43 3.54 2.02 16.76
C LEU A 43 4.82 1.27 17.18
N GLN A 44 4.72 -0.06 17.33
CA GLN A 44 5.83 -0.92 17.75
C GLN A 44 6.44 -1.78 16.62
N ASN A 45 6.04 -1.58 15.35
CA ASN A 45 6.54 -2.32 14.17
C ASN A 45 6.46 -3.87 14.23
N THR A 46 5.44 -4.43 14.87
CA THR A 46 5.28 -5.89 15.01
C THR A 46 4.37 -6.49 13.91
N LYS A 47 4.72 -7.69 13.40
CA LYS A 47 3.98 -8.37 12.31
C LYS A 47 2.77 -9.17 12.85
N HIS A 48 1.60 -8.98 12.24
CA HIS A 48 0.37 -9.75 12.55
C HIS A 48 0.36 -11.16 11.96
N GLN A 49 -0.20 -12.13 12.70
CA GLN A 49 -0.13 -13.57 12.43
C GLN A 49 -1.37 -14.21 11.77
N LYS A 50 -2.45 -13.48 11.48
CA LYS A 50 -3.61 -14.05 10.75
C LYS A 50 -4.17 -13.09 9.71
N LYS A 51 -4.08 -13.49 8.42
CA LYS A 51 -4.48 -12.68 7.26
C LYS A 51 -5.41 -13.48 6.35
N LEU A 52 -6.49 -12.86 5.87
CA LEU A 52 -7.48 -13.49 4.99
C LEU A 52 -7.18 -13.18 3.51
N LYS A 53 -7.61 -14.06 2.59
CA LYS A 53 -7.53 -13.75 1.15
C LYS A 53 -8.53 -12.64 0.81
N PHE A 54 -8.08 -11.68 0.01
CA PHE A 54 -8.97 -10.65 -0.54
C PHE A 54 -9.92 -11.29 -1.56
N ILE A 55 -11.21 -11.01 -1.42
CA ILE A 55 -12.27 -11.44 -2.33
C ILE A 55 -12.95 -10.16 -2.82
N LEU A 56 -13.04 -9.99 -4.15
CA LEU A 56 -13.79 -8.90 -4.75
C LEU A 56 -15.28 -9.09 -4.47
N ASP A 57 -15.92 -8.04 -3.95
CA ASP A 57 -17.35 -8.01 -3.67
C ASP A 57 -18.10 -7.40 -4.86
N ASP A 58 -19.12 -8.10 -5.35
CA ASP A 58 -19.99 -7.60 -6.42
C ASP A 58 -21.04 -6.60 -5.87
N ASN A 59 -21.23 -6.51 -4.56
CA ASN A 59 -22.21 -5.62 -3.90
C ASN A 59 -21.55 -4.38 -3.25
N VAL A 60 -21.05 -3.47 -4.10
CA VAL A 60 -20.28 -2.26 -3.73
C VAL A 60 -21.05 -1.22 -2.87
N ASN A 61 -22.37 -1.36 -2.70
CA ASN A 61 -23.22 -0.29 -2.18
C ASN A 61 -23.66 -0.40 -0.71
N SER A 62 -23.23 -1.42 0.04
CA SER A 62 -23.59 -1.55 1.46
C SER A 62 -22.41 -1.25 2.40
N TYR A 63 -22.60 -0.29 3.31
CA TYR A 63 -21.58 0.15 4.27
C TYR A 63 -22.06 0.02 5.72
N LYS A 64 -21.17 -0.43 6.60
CA LYS A 64 -21.40 -0.50 8.05
C LYS A 64 -20.47 0.48 8.78
N THR A 65 -21.00 1.14 9.80
CA THR A 65 -20.21 2.04 10.66
C THR A 65 -19.59 1.25 11.79
N ILE A 66 -18.26 1.30 11.91
CA ILE A 66 -17.50 0.73 13.01
C ILE A 66 -17.22 1.86 14.00
N LYS A 67 -17.54 1.63 15.27
CA LYS A 67 -17.19 2.51 16.39
C LYS A 67 -16.06 1.88 17.19
N VAL A 68 -15.04 2.67 17.49
CA VAL A 68 -13.88 2.26 18.29
C VAL A 68 -13.63 3.26 19.40
N THR A 69 -13.22 2.76 20.55
CA THR A 69 -12.90 3.59 21.72
C THR A 69 -11.39 3.62 21.90
N LEU A 70 -10.83 4.82 21.86
CA LEU A 70 -9.40 5.07 22.02
C LEU A 70 -9.15 5.76 23.35
N THR A 71 -8.02 5.45 23.98
CA THR A 71 -7.49 6.31 25.05
C THR A 71 -7.06 7.65 24.46
N LYS A 72 -6.95 8.69 25.31
CA LYS A 72 -6.50 10.01 24.88
C LYS A 72 -5.09 9.94 24.24
N ASN A 73 -4.18 9.20 24.87
CA ASN A 73 -2.82 9.03 24.36
C ASN A 73 -2.79 8.35 22.98
N GLN A 74 -3.57 7.28 22.79
CA GLN A 74 -3.70 6.61 21.49
C GLN A 74 -4.25 7.56 20.42
N TYR A 75 -5.26 8.36 20.76
CA TYR A 75 -5.85 9.32 19.84
C TYR A 75 -4.87 10.44 19.46
N ASP A 76 -4.16 11.02 20.42
CA ASP A 76 -3.21 12.11 20.16
C ASP A 76 -2.01 11.62 19.33
N THR A 77 -1.51 10.42 19.64
CA THR A 77 -0.49 9.75 18.84
C THR A 77 -0.96 9.55 17.40
N LEU A 78 -2.14 8.94 17.22
CA LEU A 78 -2.75 8.74 15.91
C LEU A 78 -2.97 10.04 15.14
N LYS A 79 -3.37 11.10 15.83
CA LYS A 79 -3.61 12.41 15.22
C LYS A 79 -2.31 13.01 14.70
N SER A 80 -1.20 12.85 15.43
CA SER A 80 0.12 13.28 14.97
C SER A 80 0.59 12.48 13.75
N THR A 81 0.45 11.15 13.77
CA THR A 81 0.82 10.26 12.67
C THR A 81 -0.06 10.47 11.44
N ALA A 82 -1.37 10.68 11.64
CA ALA A 82 -2.32 10.92 10.56
C ALA A 82 -2.09 12.27 9.85
N ARG A 83 -1.60 13.29 10.56
CA ARG A 83 -1.22 14.59 9.96
C ARG A 83 0.01 14.49 9.07
N ASN A 84 0.95 13.62 9.43
CA ASN A 84 2.19 13.39 8.69
C ASN A 84 2.06 12.27 7.64
N SER A 85 0.87 11.68 7.51
CA SER A 85 0.56 10.66 6.52
C SER A 85 -0.56 11.12 5.60
N ILE A 86 -0.72 10.41 4.48
CA ILE A 86 -1.62 10.80 3.39
C ILE A 86 -3.09 10.58 3.77
N ALA A 87 -3.36 9.92 4.89
CA ALA A 87 -4.70 9.76 5.44
C ALA A 87 -5.28 11.11 5.89
N ASN A 88 -4.46 12.06 6.36
CA ASN A 88 -4.83 13.41 6.83
C ASN A 88 -5.91 13.47 7.93
N SER A 89 -6.42 12.32 8.39
CA SER A 89 -7.38 12.20 9.47
C SER A 89 -7.29 10.84 10.15
N VAL A 90 -7.55 10.82 11.45
CA VAL A 90 -7.53 9.60 12.28
C VAL A 90 -8.49 8.52 11.75
N PRO A 91 -9.75 8.82 11.34
CA PRO A 91 -10.63 7.80 10.76
C PRO A 91 -10.11 7.16 9.48
N LYS A 92 -9.51 7.95 8.58
CA LYS A 92 -8.95 7.43 7.32
C LYS A 92 -7.75 6.53 7.60
N PHE A 93 -6.92 6.93 8.56
CA PHE A 93 -5.77 6.16 8.99
C PHE A 93 -6.19 4.81 9.58
N ILE A 94 -7.09 4.82 10.57
CA ILE A 94 -7.63 3.59 11.18
C ILE A 94 -8.25 2.67 10.12
N LYS A 95 -9.03 3.22 9.18
CA LYS A 95 -9.65 2.45 8.09
C LYS A 95 -8.58 1.76 7.23
N PHE A 96 -7.58 2.50 6.77
CA PHE A 96 -6.51 1.98 5.92
C PHE A 96 -5.75 0.83 6.58
N HIS A 97 -5.38 0.99 7.84
CA HIS A 97 -4.63 -0.03 8.58
C HIS A 97 -5.49 -1.26 8.93
N THR A 98 -6.76 -1.05 9.31
CA THR A 98 -7.69 -2.15 9.56
C THR A 98 -7.84 -3.04 8.32
N LEU A 99 -7.96 -2.44 7.14
CA LEU A 99 -8.08 -3.18 5.89
C LEU A 99 -6.79 -3.94 5.53
N ASN A 100 -5.62 -3.34 5.74
CA ASN A 100 -4.31 -3.97 5.51
C ASN A 100 -4.02 -5.16 6.45
N MET A 101 -4.73 -5.30 7.57
CA MET A 101 -4.62 -6.46 8.45
C MET A 101 -5.60 -7.56 8.09
N ILE A 102 -6.83 -7.19 7.71
CA ILE A 102 -7.84 -8.17 7.30
C ILE A 102 -7.33 -8.97 6.11
N TYR A 103 -6.65 -8.31 5.16
CA TYR A 103 -6.26 -8.92 3.90
C TYR A 103 -4.77 -9.22 3.78
N ASN A 104 -4.47 -10.31 3.06
CA ASN A 104 -3.12 -10.70 2.71
C ASN A 104 -2.52 -9.83 1.59
N SER A 105 -3.38 -9.13 0.84
CA SER A 105 -2.98 -8.13 -0.15
C SER A 105 -2.69 -6.81 0.54
N LYS A 106 -1.47 -6.31 0.37
CA LYS A 106 -1.13 -4.94 0.76
C LYS A 106 -1.98 -3.97 -0.05
N ILE A 107 -2.84 -3.22 0.64
CA ILE A 107 -3.49 -2.05 0.04
C ILE A 107 -2.42 -0.96 0.00
N LEU A 108 -2.03 -0.61 -1.21
CA LEU A 108 -1.05 0.45 -1.45
C LEU A 108 -1.57 1.76 -0.88
N ASP A 109 -0.69 2.50 -0.20
CA ASP A 109 -1.00 3.87 0.16
C ASP A 109 -0.92 4.79 -1.09
N ASN A 110 -1.34 6.04 -0.95
CA ASN A 110 -1.38 6.97 -2.08
C ASN A 110 0.00 7.28 -2.68
N LYS A 111 1.09 7.25 -1.89
CA LYS A 111 2.47 7.44 -2.40
C LYS A 111 2.88 6.23 -3.23
N GLU A 112 2.53 5.04 -2.76
CA GLU A 112 2.78 3.79 -3.46
C GLU A 112 1.97 3.69 -4.76
N ILE A 113 0.73 4.18 -4.76
CA ILE A 113 -0.11 4.30 -5.98
C ILE A 113 0.51 5.29 -6.97
N GLU A 114 0.99 6.44 -6.49
CA GLU A 114 1.66 7.44 -7.34
C GLU A 114 2.96 6.89 -7.95
N ALA A 115 3.79 6.23 -7.13
CA ALA A 115 5.01 5.57 -7.59
C ALA A 115 4.70 4.47 -8.63
N LEU A 116 3.62 3.70 -8.43
CA LEU A 116 3.15 2.72 -9.40
C LEU A 116 2.68 3.37 -10.71
N ALA A 117 1.97 4.51 -10.64
CA ALA A 117 1.51 5.24 -11.81
C ALA A 117 2.68 5.80 -12.63
N LEU A 118 3.71 6.35 -11.96
CA LEU A 118 4.94 6.79 -12.60
C LEU A 118 5.67 5.63 -13.28
N THR A 119 5.82 4.51 -12.56
CA THR A 119 6.44 3.28 -13.10
C THR A 119 5.72 2.78 -14.35
N ARG A 120 4.39 2.76 -14.33
CA ARG A 120 3.56 2.37 -15.48
C ARG A 120 3.78 3.29 -16.68
N SER A 121 3.90 4.61 -16.43
CA SER A 121 4.17 5.60 -17.49
C SER A 121 5.50 5.33 -18.18
N GLU A 122 6.56 5.07 -17.40
CA GLU A 122 7.88 4.78 -17.94
C GLU A 122 7.91 3.45 -18.72
N LEU A 123 7.27 2.40 -18.21
CA LEU A 123 7.13 1.12 -18.92
C LEU A 123 6.40 1.29 -20.26
N ASN A 124 5.37 2.13 -20.31
CA ASN A 124 4.65 2.41 -21.55
C ASN A 124 5.55 3.10 -22.59
N LYS A 125 6.38 4.06 -22.18
CA LYS A 125 7.36 4.71 -23.07
C LYS A 125 8.37 3.70 -23.63
N ILE A 126 8.87 2.79 -22.79
CA ILE A 126 9.77 1.71 -23.21
C ILE A 126 9.07 0.81 -24.24
N GLY A 127 7.84 0.39 -23.97
CA GLY A 127 7.06 -0.45 -24.89
C GLY A 127 6.82 0.22 -26.26
N VAL A 128 6.52 1.52 -26.27
CA VAL A 128 6.38 2.30 -27.52
C VAL A 128 7.68 2.30 -28.32
N ASN A 129 8.82 2.54 -27.66
CA ASN A 129 10.13 2.54 -28.32
C ASN A 129 10.49 1.17 -28.89
N ILE A 130 10.26 0.09 -28.12
CA ILE A 130 10.49 -1.29 -28.60
C ILE A 130 9.62 -1.60 -29.82
N ASN A 131 8.35 -1.19 -29.82
CA ASN A 131 7.45 -1.41 -30.94
C ASN A 131 7.90 -0.63 -32.19
N GLN A 132 8.45 0.57 -32.03
CA GLN A 132 9.04 1.34 -33.13
C GLN A 132 10.26 0.62 -33.71
N ILE A 133 11.16 0.10 -32.86
CA ILE A 133 12.33 -0.70 -33.29
C ILE A 133 11.87 -1.93 -34.07
N ALA A 134 10.89 -2.67 -33.55
CA ALA A 134 10.35 -3.86 -34.20
C ALA A 134 9.77 -3.54 -35.59
N ARG A 135 9.05 -2.42 -35.73
CA ARG A 135 8.53 -1.94 -37.02
C ARG A 135 9.66 -1.61 -37.99
N VAL A 136 10.68 -0.88 -37.56
CA VAL A 136 11.83 -0.54 -38.41
C VAL A 136 12.53 -1.81 -38.89
N LEU A 137 12.81 -2.75 -37.99
CA LEU A 137 13.43 -4.04 -38.32
C LEU A 137 12.58 -4.87 -39.31
N ASN A 138 11.26 -4.90 -39.14
CA ASN A 138 10.37 -5.64 -40.02
C ASN A 138 10.17 -4.97 -41.39
N THR A 139 10.51 -3.68 -41.54
CA THR A 139 10.35 -2.91 -42.78
C THR A 139 11.64 -2.71 -43.57
N GLN A 140 12.81 -2.93 -42.97
CA GLN A 140 14.11 -2.76 -43.64
C GLN A 140 14.78 -4.12 -43.89
N SER A 141 14.64 -4.60 -45.13
CA SER A 141 15.59 -5.54 -45.73
C SER A 141 16.96 -4.87 -45.79
N GLU A 142 17.88 -5.26 -44.90
CA GLU A 142 19.32 -4.94 -44.90
C GLU A 142 19.71 -3.46 -45.04
N ALA A 143 20.01 -2.75 -43.94
CA ALA A 143 21.12 -1.77 -43.87
C ALA A 143 21.27 -1.12 -42.49
N ASN A 144 22.49 -1.15 -41.94
CA ASN A 144 23.06 -0.17 -40.99
C ASN A 144 22.41 0.09 -39.61
N ILE A 145 21.52 -0.77 -39.11
CA ILE A 145 20.88 -0.61 -37.79
C ILE A 145 21.79 -1.04 -36.61
N ALA A 146 22.78 -1.90 -36.85
CA ALA A 146 23.44 -2.68 -35.79
C ALA A 146 24.19 -1.84 -34.73
N SER A 147 24.86 -0.75 -35.07
CA SER A 147 25.68 0.02 -34.12
C SER A 147 24.85 0.92 -33.23
N ASN A 148 23.96 1.73 -33.81
CA ASN A 148 23.13 2.68 -33.04
C ASN A 148 22.11 1.95 -32.15
N LEU A 149 21.59 0.81 -32.62
CA LEU A 149 20.71 -0.04 -31.84
C LEU A 149 21.46 -0.65 -30.65
N LEU A 150 22.68 -1.13 -30.85
CA LEU A 150 23.51 -1.68 -29.77
C LEU A 150 23.78 -0.62 -28.70
N THR A 151 24.18 0.59 -29.09
CA THR A 151 24.41 1.69 -28.14
C THR A 151 23.14 2.07 -27.37
N THR A 152 21.98 2.04 -28.05
CA THR A 152 20.69 2.33 -27.41
C THR A 152 20.30 1.23 -26.41
N LEU A 153 20.56 -0.03 -26.76
CA LEU A 153 20.30 -1.18 -25.89
C LEU A 153 21.23 -1.19 -24.66
N GLU A 154 22.51 -0.86 -24.83
CA GLU A 154 23.48 -0.71 -23.73
C GLU A 154 23.07 0.42 -22.77
N HIS A 155 22.60 1.54 -23.32
CA HIS A 155 22.15 2.67 -22.51
C HIS A 155 20.85 2.34 -21.74
N LEU A 156 19.97 1.54 -22.34
CA LEU A 156 18.76 1.01 -21.68
C LEU A 156 19.10 0.03 -20.55
N ASP A 157 20.03 -0.90 -20.79
CA ASP A 157 20.49 -1.85 -19.78
C ASP A 157 21.14 -1.14 -18.58
N GLY A 158 21.95 -0.11 -18.84
CA GLY A 158 22.52 0.74 -17.81
C GLY A 158 21.45 1.42 -16.94
N LYS A 159 20.42 2.01 -17.55
CA LYS A 159 19.30 2.62 -16.81
C LYS A 159 18.47 1.61 -16.02
N LEU A 160 18.23 0.42 -16.56
CA LEU A 160 17.51 -0.64 -15.87
C LEU A 160 18.29 -1.15 -14.65
N THR A 161 19.61 -1.29 -14.78
CA THR A 161 20.49 -1.67 -13.68
C THR A 161 20.51 -0.61 -12.58
N GLN A 162 20.59 0.67 -12.96
CA GLN A 162 20.50 1.79 -12.03
C GLN A 162 19.15 1.78 -11.29
N MET A 163 18.02 1.67 -12.00
CA MET A 163 16.69 1.58 -11.39
C MET A 163 16.60 0.40 -10.41
N SER A 164 17.12 -0.77 -10.79
CA SER A 164 17.14 -1.95 -9.91
C SER A 164 17.93 -1.67 -8.62
N SER A 165 19.05 -0.96 -8.72
CA SER A 165 19.86 -0.58 -7.56
C SER A 165 19.16 0.44 -6.66
N GLU A 166 18.49 1.44 -7.23
CA GLU A 166 17.72 2.44 -6.47
C GLU A 166 16.51 1.82 -5.77
N ILE A 167 15.81 0.90 -6.43
CA ILE A 167 14.73 0.12 -5.81
C ILE A 167 15.26 -0.73 -4.66
N LYS A 168 16.40 -1.43 -4.86
CA LYS A 168 17.04 -2.20 -3.78
C LYS A 168 17.45 -1.32 -2.61
N ALA A 169 17.99 -0.13 -2.87
CA ALA A 169 18.38 0.83 -1.85
C ALA A 169 17.16 1.38 -1.09
N LEU A 170 16.05 1.68 -1.76
CA LEU A 170 14.79 2.07 -1.11
C LEU A 170 14.23 0.93 -0.25
N CYS A 171 14.27 -0.31 -0.75
CA CYS A 171 13.89 -1.49 0.01
C CYS A 171 14.81 -1.75 1.21
N HIS A 172 16.12 -1.44 1.14
CA HIS A 172 17.05 -1.55 2.28
C HIS A 172 16.95 -0.38 3.26
N ASN A 173 16.74 0.85 2.79
CA ASN A 173 16.59 2.03 3.65
C ASN A 173 15.27 1.99 4.43
N SER A 174 14.24 1.34 3.89
CA SER A 174 13.05 0.98 4.69
C SER A 174 13.31 -0.07 5.77
N GLN A 175 14.45 -0.78 5.74
CA GLN A 175 14.96 -1.62 6.84
C GLN A 175 15.94 -0.86 7.77
N GLY A 176 16.59 0.22 7.30
CA GLY A 176 17.53 1.03 8.07
C GLY A 176 16.90 2.13 8.93
N ILE A 177 15.64 2.53 8.66
CA ILE A 177 14.83 3.37 9.57
C ILE A 177 14.22 2.53 10.72
N LEU A 178 14.62 1.25 10.83
CA LEU A 178 14.27 0.31 11.91
C LEU A 178 15.47 -0.01 12.82
N GLN A 179 16.35 0.96 13.06
CA GLN A 179 17.26 0.96 14.22
C GLN A 179 16.98 2.17 15.11
#